data_AF-A0A944VVY1-F1
#
_entry.id   AF-A0A944VVY1-F1
#
_cell.length_a   1.000
_cell.length_b   1.000
_cell.length_c   1.000
_cell.angle_alpha   90.00
_cell.angle_beta   90.00
_cell.angle_gamma   90.00
#
_symmetry.space_group_name_H-M   'P 1'
#
loop_
_entity.id
_entity.type
_entity.pdbx_description
1 polymer ?
#
loop_
_entity_poly.entity_id
_entity_poly.type
_entity_poly.pdbx_seq_one_letter_code
_entity_poly.pdbx_strand_id
1 'polypeptide(L)' 'IDTNGELKWSYQAGGWIESSPLIGSDGTIYFGSNDNHLYAIGN' A
#
# COMPACT_ATOMS: atom_id res chain seq x y z
N ILE A 1 8.93 -5.38 5.59
CA ILE A 1 9.94 -6.42 5.83
C ILE A 1 9.54 -7.26 7.05
N ASP A 2 9.95 -8.51 7.14
CA ASP A 2 9.80 -9.32 8.36
C ASP A 2 10.88 -8.97 9.39
N THR A 3 10.96 -9.72 10.50
CA THR A 3 11.98 -9.50 11.54
C THR A 3 13.40 -9.82 11.07
N ASN A 4 13.56 -10.49 9.91
CA ASN A 4 14.84 -10.80 9.30
C ASN A 4 15.23 -9.79 8.21
N GLY A 5 14.38 -8.79 7.92
CA GLY A 5 14.61 -7.81 6.87
C GLY A 5 14.11 -8.22 5.49
N GLU A 6 13.38 -9.33 5.36
CA GLU A 6 12.89 -9.84 4.08
C GLU A 6 11.58 -9.16 3.66
N LEU A 7 11.42 -8.85 2.37
CA LEU A 7 10.21 -8.24 1.84
C LEU A 7 9.01 -9.19 1.99
N LYS A 8 7.96 -8.76 2.68
CA LYS A 8 6.74 -9.57 2.90
C LYS A 8 5.85 -9.63 1.65
N TRP A 9 5.70 -8.51 0.96
CA TRP A 9 4.90 -8.36 -0.25
C TRP A 9 5.27 -7.05 -0.95
N SER A 10 4.91 -6.95 -2.22
CA SER A 10 4.97 -5.70 -2.99
C SER A 10 3.71 -5.56 -3.85
N TYR A 11 3.41 -4.33 -4.22
CA TYR A 11 2.33 -4.00 -5.13
C TYR A 11 2.78 -2.90 -6.09
N GLN A 12 2.49 -3.08 -7.38
CA GLN A 12 2.80 -2.11 -8.42
C GLN A 12 1.53 -1.31 -8.75
N ALA A 13 1.49 -0.04 -8.36
CA ALA A 13 0.45 0.89 -8.80
C ALA A 13 0.69 1.37 -10.23
N GLY A 14 -0.33 1.97 -10.87
CA GLY A 14 -0.22 2.53 -12.21
C GLY A 14 0.52 3.87 -12.26
N GLY A 15 0.55 4.61 -11.16
CA GLY A 15 1.22 5.90 -11.04
C GLY A 15 2.09 6.03 -9.78
N TRP A 16 2.78 7.16 -9.66
CA TRP A 16 3.59 7.48 -8.48
C TRP A 16 2.72 7.53 -7.22
N ILE A 17 3.26 7.01 -6.12
CA ILE A 17 2.64 7.06 -4.80
C ILE A 17 3.38 8.14 -4.01
N GLU A 18 2.80 9.34 -3.96
CA GLU A 18 3.33 10.48 -3.18
C GLU A 18 2.52 10.74 -1.90
N SER A 19 1.47 9.93 -1.68
CA SER A 19 0.61 10.01 -0.50
C SER A 19 1.19 9.25 0.70
N SER A 20 0.74 9.60 1.91
CA SER A 20 0.97 8.78 3.11
C SER A 20 -0.09 7.69 3.21
N PRO A 21 0.27 6.41 3.43
CA PRO A 21 -0.70 5.34 3.57
C PRO A 21 -1.46 5.39 4.90
N LEU A 22 -2.68 4.84 4.91
CA LEU A 22 -3.52 4.62 6.10
C LEU A 22 -3.75 3.12 6.29
N ILE A 23 -3.72 2.63 7.53
CA ILE A 23 -4.08 1.26 7.86
C ILE A 23 -5.44 1.27 8.57
N GLY A 24 -6.41 0.56 8.01
CA GLY A 24 -7.73 0.36 8.59
C GLY A 24 -7.68 -0.57 9.81
N SER A 25 -8.74 -0.56 10.63
CA SER A 25 -8.85 -1.44 11.79
C SER A 25 -8.95 -2.93 11.43
N ASP A 26 -9.29 -3.23 10.18
CA ASP A 26 -9.32 -4.57 9.57
C ASP A 26 -7.96 -4.98 8.97
N GLY A 27 -6.96 -4.10 9.02
CA GLY A 27 -5.64 -4.31 8.42
C GLY A 27 -5.55 -3.92 6.95
N THR A 28 -6.62 -3.42 6.32
CA THR A 28 -6.58 -2.95 4.93
C THR A 28 -5.70 -1.71 4.80
N ILE A 29 -4.81 -1.69 3.80
CA ILE A 29 -3.91 -0.57 3.54
C ILE A 29 -4.49 0.29 2.42
N TYR A 30 -4.65 1.59 2.69
CA TYR A 30 -5.18 2.59 1.76
C TYR A 30 -4.11 3.59 1.37
N PHE A 31 -4.00 3.91 0.08
CA PHE A 31 -3.10 4.94 -0.44
C PHE A 31 -3.58 5.46 -1.79
N GLY A 32 -3.34 6.74 -2.06
CA GLY A 32 -3.61 7.36 -3.35
C GLY A 32 -2.43 7.25 -4.31
N SER A 33 -2.71 7.13 -5.61
CA SER A 33 -1.72 7.17 -6.68
C SER A 33 -2.03 8.26 -7.70
N ASN A 34 -0.99 8.77 -8.36
CA ASN A 34 -1.10 9.77 -9.44
C ASN A 34 -1.73 9.20 -10.73
N ASP A 35 -2.12 7.93 -10.76
CA ASP A 35 -2.95 7.34 -11.83
C ASP A 35 -4.46 7.62 -11.66
N ASN A 36 -4.83 8.49 -10.72
CA ASN A 36 -6.20 8.87 -10.36
C ASN A 36 -6.99 7.77 -9.62
N HIS A 37 -6.32 6.78 -9.02
CA HIS A 37 -6.97 5.77 -8.18
C HIS A 37 -6.62 5.90 -6.69
N LEU A 38 -7.59 5.57 -5.85
CA LEU A 38 -7.38 5.20 -4.45
C LEU A 38 -7.32 3.67 -4.37
N TYR A 39 -6.21 3.13 -3.88
CA TYR A 39 -6.03 1.71 -3.71
C TYR A 39 -6.42 1.27 -2.29
N ALA A 40 -6.93 0.05 -2.19
CA ALA A 40 -7.19 -0.66 -0.94
C ALA A 40 -6.61 -2.08 -1.07
N ILE A 41 -5.54 -2.38 -0.34
CA ILE A 41 -4.91 -3.70 -0.31
C ILE A 41 -5.37 -4.40 0.97
N GLY A 42 -6.25 -5.37 0.80
CA GLY A 42 -6.69 -6.25 1.87
C GLY A 42 -5.67 -7.34 2.18
N ASN A 43 -6.00 -8.13 3.19
CA ASN A 43 -5.23 -9.30 3.64
C ASN A 43 -5.71 -10.58 2.96
#